data_AF-A0A183EN22-F1
#
_entry.id   AF-A0A183EN22-F1
#
_cell.length_a   1.000
_cell.length_b   1.000
_cell.length_c   1.000
_cell.angle_alpha   90.00
_cell.angle_beta   90.00
_cell.angle_gamma   90.00
#
_symmetry.space_group_name_H-M   'P 1'
#
loop_
_entity.id
_entity.type
_entity.pdbx_description
1 polymer ?
#
loop_
_entity_poly.entity_id
_entity_poly.type
_entity_poly.pdbx_seq_one_letter_code
_entity_poly.pdbx_strand_id
1 'polypeptide(L)'
;MGIEIVGLATISVALDAELYIDDSGEKVGTMVMNGVLETSIYTSNNRIVGVADIRSLKLTDKQQTLGLPQDALNNLANLAKELLSKTANDALIKGFVVQLPTAKLPFSFVQPKFDIVDHAIHLASDIRISPATLGITSSSICRRF
;
A
#
# COMPACT_ATOMS: atom_id res chain seq x y z
N MET A 1 -6.66 3.44 -21.23
CA MET A 1 -6.02 2.36 -20.45
C MET A 1 -6.53 2.53 -19.02
N GLY A 2 -7.53 1.76 -18.62
CA GLY A 2 -8.19 1.93 -17.32
C GLY A 2 -7.32 1.35 -16.21
N ILE A 3 -7.14 2.11 -15.13
CA ILE A 3 -6.52 1.60 -13.90
C ILE A 3 -7.64 0.88 -13.14
N GLU A 4 -7.58 -0.44 -13.08
CA GLU A 4 -8.59 -1.27 -12.41
C GLU A 4 -8.15 -1.51 -10.95
N ILE A 5 -9.07 -1.31 -9.99
CA ILE A 5 -8.84 -1.61 -8.58
C ILE A 5 -8.85 -3.13 -8.42
N VAL A 6 -7.77 -3.68 -7.89
CA VAL A 6 -7.60 -5.14 -7.73
C VAL A 6 -7.84 -5.61 -6.30
N GLY A 7 -7.89 -4.67 -5.35
CA GLY A 7 -8.18 -4.96 -3.95
C GLY A 7 -8.21 -3.71 -3.07
N LEU A 8 -8.78 -3.90 -1.87
CA LEU A 8 -8.80 -2.92 -0.79
C LEU A 8 -8.17 -3.55 0.45
N ALA A 9 -7.37 -2.78 1.18
CA ALA A 9 -6.78 -3.20 2.45
C ALA A 9 -7.03 -2.15 3.52
N THR A 10 -7.46 -2.58 4.70
CA THR A 10 -7.58 -1.73 5.89
C THR A 10 -6.45 -2.05 6.85
N ILE A 11 -5.72 -1.03 7.28
CA ILE A 11 -4.56 -1.16 8.16
C ILE A 11 -4.86 -0.35 9.42
N SER A 12 -4.84 -1.02 10.57
CA SER A 12 -4.89 -0.37 11.88
C SER A 12 -3.48 -0.25 12.44
N VAL A 13 -3.12 0.94 12.90
CA VAL A 13 -1.80 1.26 13.45
C VAL A 13 -1.98 1.74 14.88
N ALA A 14 -1.20 1.17 15.80
CA ALA A 14 -1.08 1.61 17.19
C ALA A 14 0.41 1.71 17.52
N LEU A 15 0.86 2.91 17.85
CA LEU A 15 2.27 3.22 18.12
C LEU A 15 2.38 4.01 19.42
N ASP A 16 3.37 3.65 20.25
CA ASP A 16 3.74 4.39 21.45
C ASP A 16 5.09 5.08 21.18
N ALA A 17 5.14 6.39 21.39
CA ALA A 17 6.33 7.22 21.27
C ALA A 17 6.68 7.81 22.63
N GLU A 18 7.94 7.68 23.02
CA GLU A 18 8.46 8.31 24.24
C GLU A 18 9.15 9.62 23.87
N LEU A 19 8.85 10.68 24.62
CA LEU A 19 9.38 12.02 24.39
C LEU A 19 10.40 12.35 25.47
N TYR A 20 11.54 12.88 25.04
CA TYR A 20 12.68 13.23 25.89
C TYR A 20 13.14 14.67 25.61
N ILE A 21 13.66 15.36 26.62
CA ILE A 21 14.38 16.64 26.45
C ILE A 21 15.77 16.31 25.90
N ASP A 22 16.16 16.95 24.79
CA ASP A 22 17.42 16.67 24.09
C ASP A 22 18.63 16.93 24.98
N ASP A 23 18.65 18.07 25.69
CA ASP A 23 19.79 18.49 26.51
C ASP A 23 20.00 17.63 27.77
N SER A 24 18.93 17.12 28.39
CA SER A 24 19.00 16.40 29.67
C SER A 24 18.76 14.89 29.56
N GLY A 25 18.21 14.42 28.45
CA GLY A 25 17.74 13.04 28.28
C GLY A 25 16.57 12.67 29.20
N GLU A 26 15.93 13.65 29.84
CA GLU A 26 14.82 13.41 30.75
C GLU A 26 13.53 13.11 29.98
N LYS A 27 12.84 12.04 30.39
CA LYS A 27 11.56 11.65 29.80
C LYS A 27 10.47 12.64 30.20
N VAL A 28 9.86 13.30 29.22
CA VAL A 28 8.78 14.28 29.44
C VAL A 28 7.38 13.71 29.23
N GLY A 29 7.24 12.59 28.52
CA GLY A 29 5.94 11.94 28.36
C GLY A 29 5.92 10.79 27.39
N THR A 30 4.74 10.18 27.25
CA THR A 30 4.48 9.13 26.24
C THR A 30 3.28 9.53 25.41
N MET A 31 3.49 9.64 24.09
CA MET A 31 2.44 9.88 23.12
C MET A 31 2.00 8.57 22.50
N VAL A 32 0.70 8.34 22.46
CA VAL A 32 0.08 7.20 21.76
C VAL A 32 -0.52 7.73 20.46
N MET A 33 -0.20 7.06 19.37
CA MET A 33 -0.75 7.32 18.04
C MET A 33 -1.57 6.12 17.60
N ASN A 34 -2.86 6.35 17.36
CA ASN A 34 -3.78 5.36 16.80
C ASN A 34 -4.28 5.84 15.45
N GLY A 35 -4.16 5.00 14.43
CA GLY A 35 -4.53 5.34 13.06
C GLY A 35 -5.27 4.20 12.36
N VAL A 36 -6.13 4.57 11.42
CA VAL A 36 -6.74 3.64 10.46
C VAL A 36 -6.47 4.18 9.07
N LEU A 37 -5.89 3.33 8.23
CA LEU A 37 -5.58 3.62 6.83
C LEU A 37 -6.37 2.66 5.95
N GLU A 38 -6.90 3.17 4.85
CA GLU A 38 -7.45 2.36 3.77
C GLU A 38 -6.58 2.50 2.54
N THR A 39 -6.19 1.39 1.94
CA THR A 39 -5.35 1.35 0.76
C THR A 39 -6.11 0.72 -0.39
N SER A 40 -6.22 1.45 -1.50
CA SER A 40 -6.64 0.90 -2.78
C SER A 40 -5.42 0.39 -3.53
N ILE A 41 -5.50 -0.85 -4.00
CA ILE A 41 -4.40 -1.54 -4.66
C ILE A 41 -4.73 -1.69 -6.14
N TYR A 42 -3.74 -1.46 -6.98
CA TYR A 42 -3.85 -1.50 -8.43
C TYR A 42 -2.67 -2.28 -9.03
N THR A 43 -2.87 -2.86 -10.20
CA THR A 43 -1.79 -3.46 -10.99
C THR A 43 -1.53 -2.66 -12.25
N SER A 44 -0.27 -2.38 -12.55
CA SER A 44 0.16 -1.73 -13.78
C SER A 44 1.50 -2.30 -14.24
N ASN A 45 1.57 -2.92 -15.42
CA ASN A 45 2.81 -3.40 -16.04
C ASN A 45 3.74 -4.18 -15.08
N ASN A 46 3.26 -5.30 -14.52
CA ASN A 46 3.94 -6.13 -13.50
C ASN A 46 4.29 -5.43 -12.18
N ARG A 47 3.82 -4.20 -11.96
CA ARG A 47 3.93 -3.52 -10.68
C ARG A 47 2.60 -3.58 -9.96
N ILE A 48 2.68 -3.78 -8.65
CA ILE A 48 1.59 -3.51 -7.74
C ILE A 48 1.84 -2.11 -7.19
N VAL A 49 0.89 -1.21 -7.41
CA VAL A 49 0.90 0.15 -6.90
C VAL A 49 -0.29 0.32 -5.95
N GLY A 50 -0.20 1.28 -5.04
CA GLY A 50 -1.26 1.56 -4.09
C GLY A 50 -1.51 3.05 -3.93
N VAL A 51 -2.70 3.38 -3.44
CA VAL A 51 -3.05 4.70 -2.95
C VAL A 51 -3.65 4.50 -1.56
N ALA A 52 -3.08 5.17 -0.56
CA ALA A 52 -3.55 5.12 0.82
C ALA A 52 -4.31 6.41 1.18
N ASP A 53 -5.41 6.25 1.89
CA ASP A 53 -6.17 7.29 2.56
C ASP A 53 -6.16 7.03 4.07
N ILE A 54 -5.70 8.02 4.85
CA ILE A 54 -5.73 7.92 6.31
C ILE A 54 -7.14 8.29 6.76
N ARG A 55 -7.95 7.30 7.15
CA ARG A 55 -9.32 7.52 7.61
C ARG A 55 -9.35 8.28 8.93
N SER A 56 -8.55 7.84 9.89
CA SER A 56 -8.46 8.48 11.20
C SER A 56 -7.03 8.48 11.71
N LEU A 57 -6.65 9.54 12.41
CA LEU A 57 -5.42 9.61 13.19
C LEU A 57 -5.76 10.29 14.52
N LYS A 58 -5.41 9.64 15.63
CA LYS A 58 -5.62 10.17 16.98
C LYS A 58 -4.30 10.15 17.73
N LEU A 59 -3.93 11.31 18.27
CA LEU A 59 -2.81 11.47 19.18
C LEU A 59 -3.34 11.63 20.59
N THR A 60 -2.73 10.97 21.56
CA THR A 60 -3.12 11.06 22.97
C THR A 60 -1.87 11.03 23.83
N ASP A 61 -1.78 11.95 24.78
CA ASP A 61 -0.78 11.87 25.85
C ASP A 61 -1.26 10.89 26.91
N LYS A 62 -0.55 9.77 27.06
CA LYS A 62 -0.96 8.66 27.94
C LYS A 62 -0.93 9.04 29.41
N GLN A 63 0.03 9.87 29.81
CA GLN A 63 0.24 10.25 31.21
C GLN A 63 -0.18 11.71 31.50
N GLN A 64 -0.64 12.44 30.48
CA GLN A 64 -0.99 13.87 30.58
C GLN A 64 0.17 14.74 31.10
N THR A 65 1.40 14.28 30.92
CA THR A 65 2.60 14.95 31.44
C THR A 65 3.09 16.08 30.54
N LEU A 66 2.65 16.12 29.28
CA LEU A 66 3.02 17.14 28.31
C LEU A 66 2.21 18.44 28.51
N GLY A 67 1.14 18.40 29.30
CA GLY A 67 0.25 19.55 29.53
C GLY A 67 -0.48 20.04 28.27
N LEU A 68 -0.49 19.23 27.20
CA LEU A 68 -1.13 19.59 25.95
C LEU A 68 -2.63 19.28 26.02
N PRO A 69 -3.51 20.25 25.72
CA PRO A 69 -4.94 19.98 25.63
C PRO A 69 -5.21 19.06 24.43
N GLN A 70 -6.25 18.22 24.53
CA GLN A 70 -6.60 17.28 23.46
C GLN A 70 -6.89 17.99 22.13
N ASP A 71 -7.39 19.22 22.15
CA ASP A 71 -7.61 20.02 20.93
C ASP A 71 -6.31 20.37 20.20
N ALA A 72 -5.22 20.65 20.94
CA ALA A 72 -3.90 20.87 20.34
C ALA A 72 -3.37 19.58 19.70
N LEU A 73 -3.55 18.44 20.38
CA LEU A 73 -3.18 17.12 19.85
C LEU A 73 -4.00 16.75 18.61
N ASN A 74 -5.28 17.11 18.57
CA ASN A 74 -6.15 16.89 17.41
C ASN A 74 -5.69 17.73 16.21
N ASN A 75 -5.30 18.99 16.42
CA ASN A 75 -4.75 19.83 15.36
C ASN A 75 -3.43 19.27 14.82
N LEU A 76 -2.55 18.80 15.72
CA LEU A 76 -1.31 18.13 15.32
C LEU A 76 -1.59 16.83 14.55
N ALA A 77 -2.60 16.06 14.97
CA ALA A 77 -3.00 14.84 14.26
C ALA A 77 -3.49 15.15 12.84
N ASN A 78 -4.23 16.24 12.63
CA ASN A 78 -4.67 16.64 11.30
C ASN A 78 -3.48 17.02 10.39
N LEU A 79 -2.53 17.79 10.92
CA LEU A 79 -1.31 18.14 10.19
C LEU A 79 -0.48 16.89 9.85
N ALA A 80 -0.29 16.00 10.84
CA ALA A 80 0.42 14.75 10.65
C ALA A 80 -0.28 13.87 9.60
N LYS A 81 -1.62 13.81 9.60
CA LYS A 81 -2.40 13.07 8.62
C LYS A 81 -2.12 13.54 7.19
N GLU A 82 -2.03 14.83 6.93
CA GLU A 82 -1.70 15.35 5.59
C GLU A 82 -0.28 14.94 5.16
N LEU A 83 0.70 15.13 6.05
CA LEU A 83 2.09 14.78 5.78
C LEU A 83 2.28 13.28 5.56
N LEU A 84 1.72 12.45 6.44
CA LEU A 84 1.79 11.00 6.36
C LEU A 84 1.06 10.47 5.12
N SER A 85 -0.09 11.04 4.76
CA SER A 85 -0.81 10.65 3.55
C SER A 85 0.03 10.92 2.31
N LYS A 86 0.70 12.08 2.23
CA LYS A 86 1.61 12.39 1.13
C LYS A 86 2.78 11.41 1.07
N THR A 87 3.47 11.21 2.19
CA THR A 87 4.63 10.29 2.24
C THR A 87 4.25 8.85 1.91
N ALA A 88 3.11 8.36 2.43
CA ALA A 88 2.61 7.02 2.12
C ALA A 88 2.29 6.87 0.63
N ASN A 89 1.60 7.84 0.04
CA ASN A 89 1.26 7.80 -1.39
C ASN A 89 2.50 7.94 -2.28
N ASP A 90 3.48 8.78 -1.93
CA ASP A 90 4.75 8.90 -2.66
C ASP A 90 5.53 7.57 -2.69
N ALA A 91 5.39 6.74 -1.64
CA ALA A 91 5.97 5.39 -1.58
C ALA A 91 5.11 4.37 -2.35
N LEU A 92 3.79 4.35 -2.15
CA LEU A 92 2.89 3.36 -2.73
C LEU A 92 2.66 3.54 -4.24
N ILE A 93 2.73 4.76 -4.75
CA ILE A 93 2.66 5.05 -6.19
C ILE A 93 3.90 4.52 -6.92
N LYS A 94 5.08 4.55 -6.29
CA LYS A 94 6.25 3.87 -6.83
C LYS A 94 5.98 2.37 -6.92
N GLY A 95 5.23 1.83 -5.97
CA GLY A 95 4.81 0.43 -5.92
C GLY A 95 6.01 -0.51 -5.78
N PHE A 96 5.74 -1.81 -5.86
CA PHE A 96 6.77 -2.84 -5.91
C PHE A 96 6.66 -3.67 -7.18
N VAL A 97 7.81 -4.12 -7.67
CA VAL A 97 7.89 -4.99 -8.85
C VAL A 97 7.63 -6.42 -8.41
N VAL A 98 6.63 -7.07 -8.99
CA VAL A 98 6.45 -8.51 -8.82
C VAL A 98 7.47 -9.19 -9.71
N GLN A 99 8.53 -9.74 -9.10
CA GLN A 99 9.57 -10.47 -9.82
C GLN A 99 8.97 -11.77 -10.35
N LEU A 100 8.57 -11.74 -11.61
CA LEU A 100 8.12 -12.92 -12.32
C LEU A 100 9.20 -13.30 -13.32
N PRO A 101 9.44 -14.60 -13.58
CA PRO A 101 10.40 -15.05 -14.57
C PRO A 101 9.88 -14.72 -15.99
N THR A 102 9.94 -13.45 -16.37
CA THR A 102 9.49 -12.90 -17.66
C THR A 102 10.49 -13.14 -18.78
N ALA A 103 11.71 -13.58 -18.46
CA ALA A 103 12.82 -13.71 -19.41
C ALA A 103 12.54 -14.64 -20.61
N LYS A 104 11.51 -15.49 -20.54
CA LYS A 104 11.16 -16.43 -21.62
C LYS A 104 9.72 -16.33 -22.13
N LEU A 105 8.83 -15.61 -21.44
CA LEU A 105 7.41 -15.49 -21.81
C LEU A 105 6.90 -14.11 -21.38
N PRO A 106 6.50 -13.21 -22.31
CA PRO A 106 5.78 -12.01 -21.94
C PRO A 106 4.33 -12.38 -21.62
N PHE A 107 4.01 -12.38 -20.33
CA PHE A 107 2.64 -12.53 -19.83
C PHE A 107 2.10 -11.18 -19.36
N SER A 108 0.80 -10.97 -19.56
CA SER A 108 0.06 -9.89 -18.92
C SER A 108 -0.96 -10.48 -17.95
N PHE A 109 -1.11 -9.86 -16.78
CA PHE A 109 -2.19 -10.17 -15.85
C PHE A 109 -3.55 -9.81 -16.45
N VAL A 110 -4.51 -10.71 -16.30
CA VAL A 110 -5.91 -10.54 -16.65
C VAL A 110 -6.71 -10.71 -15.38
N GLN A 111 -7.56 -9.72 -15.07
CA GLN A 111 -8.41 -9.68 -13.87
C GLN A 111 -7.69 -10.08 -12.56
N PRO A 112 -6.59 -9.40 -12.20
CA PRO A 112 -5.90 -9.67 -10.94
C PRO A 112 -6.81 -9.38 -9.73
N LYS A 113 -6.76 -10.27 -8.75
CA LYS A 113 -7.41 -10.18 -7.44
C LYS A 113 -6.37 -10.20 -6.35
N PHE A 114 -6.49 -9.26 -5.43
CA PHE A 114 -5.59 -9.11 -4.29
C PHE A 114 -6.33 -9.41 -2.99
N ASP A 115 -5.78 -10.30 -2.18
CA ASP A 115 -6.27 -10.61 -0.84
C ASP A 115 -5.08 -10.65 0.15
N ILE A 116 -5.34 -10.34 1.42
CA ILE A 116 -4.38 -10.58 2.51
C ILE A 116 -4.81 -11.84 3.24
N VAL A 117 -3.95 -12.86 3.26
CA VAL A 117 -4.23 -14.15 3.89
C VAL A 117 -3.05 -14.50 4.78
N ASP A 118 -3.29 -14.64 6.09
CA ASP A 118 -2.29 -15.02 7.09
C ASP A 118 -0.94 -14.28 6.95
N HIS A 119 -0.97 -12.95 7.08
CA HIS A 119 0.20 -12.07 6.95
C HIS A 119 0.91 -12.11 5.57
N ALA A 120 0.39 -12.88 4.61
CA ALA A 120 0.89 -12.94 3.26
C ALA A 120 -0.03 -12.15 2.31
N ILE A 121 0.61 -11.65 1.25
CA ILE A 121 -0.08 -11.07 0.12
C ILE A 121 -0.42 -12.20 -0.86
N HIS A 122 -1.71 -12.42 -1.07
CA HIS A 122 -2.22 -13.35 -2.07
C HIS A 122 -2.62 -12.57 -3.33
N LEU A 123 -1.95 -12.88 -4.44
CA LEU A 123 -2.27 -12.37 -5.78
C LEU A 123 -2.73 -13.52 -6.66
N ALA A 124 -3.99 -13.50 -7.06
CA ALA A 124 -4.55 -14.43 -8.04
C ALA A 124 -4.84 -13.68 -9.34
N SER A 125 -4.45 -14.22 -10.50
CA SER A 125 -4.75 -13.59 -11.79
C SER A 125 -4.67 -14.61 -12.92
N ASP A 126 -5.50 -14.42 -13.93
CA ASP A 126 -5.34 -15.12 -15.19
C ASP A 126 -4.15 -14.55 -15.97
N ILE A 127 -3.49 -15.41 -16.74
CA ILE A 127 -2.32 -15.03 -17.52
C ILE A 127 -2.67 -15.10 -19.00
N ARG A 128 -2.45 -13.99 -19.72
CA ARG A 128 -2.48 -13.98 -21.18
C ARG A 128 -1.07 -14.09 -21.74
N ILE A 129 -0.84 -15.10 -22.56
CA ILE A 129 0.40 -15.31 -23.31
C ILE A 129 0.12 -15.01 -24.79
N SER A 130 0.97 -14.21 -25.43
CA SER A 130 0.83 -13.94 -26.86
C SER A 130 1.20 -15.19 -27.67
N PRO A 131 0.35 -15.65 -28.63
CA PRO A 131 0.67 -16.81 -29.49
C PRO A 131 2.02 -16.67 -30.21
N ALA A 132 2.40 -15.45 -30.59
CA ALA A 132 3.70 -15.16 -31.21
C ALA A 132 4.89 -15.58 -30.34
N THR A 133 4.75 -15.54 -29.01
CA THR A 133 5.82 -15.91 -28.06
C THR A 133 5.93 -17.41 -27.83
N LEU A 134 4.92 -18.16 -28.27
CA LEU A 134 4.94 -19.63 -28.34
C LEU A 134 5.39 -20.13 -29.72
N GLY A 135 5.86 -19.24 -30.60
CA GLY A 135 6.21 -19.59 -31.99
C GLY A 135 4.99 -19.93 -32.86
N ILE A 136 3.77 -19.65 -32.39
CA ILE A 136 2.54 -19.88 -33.14
C ILE A 136 2.30 -18.66 -34.04
N THR A 137 3.01 -18.63 -35.17
CA THR A 137 2.80 -17.69 -36.27
C THR A 137 1.99 -18.37 -37.38
N SER A 138 0.81 -18.90 -37.05
CA SER A 138 0.02 -19.69 -38.00
C SER A 138 -1.19 -18.90 -38.50
N SER A 139 -1.03 -18.30 -39.68
CA SER A 139 -2.09 -18.33 -40.70
C SER A 139 -2.00 -19.67 -41.45
N SER A 140 -2.31 -20.77 -40.78
CA SER A 140 -2.53 -22.07 -41.42
C SER A 140 -3.87 -22.66 -40.98
N ILE A 141 -4.94 -22.11 -41.55
CA ILE A 141 -6.29 -22.66 -41.67
C ILE A 141 -6.67 -22.33 -43.13
N CYS A 142 -6.96 -23.23 -44.08
CA CYS A 142 -7.20 -24.67 -44.10
C CYS A 142 -6.68 -25.22 -45.45
N ARG A 143 -6.06 -26.39 -45.49
CA ARG A 143 -6.11 -27.26 -46.68
C ARG A 143 -6.83 -28.54 -46.30
N ARG A 144 -8.02 -28.76 -46.89
CA ARG A 144 -8.72 -30.05 -46.88
C ARG A 144 -7.92 -31.03 -47.75
N PHE A 145 -7.72 -32.24 -47.24
CA PHE A 145 -7.43 -33.41 -48.06
C PHE A 145 -8.75 -34.05 -48.49
#